data_AF-A0A0D6M525-F1
#
_entry.id   AF-A0A0D6M525-F1
#
_cell.length_a   1.000
_cell.length_b   1.000
_cell.length_c   1.000
_cell.angle_alpha   90.00
_cell.angle_beta   90.00
_cell.angle_gamma   90.00
#
_symmetry.space_group_name_H-M   'P 1'
#
loop_
_entity.id
_entity.type
_entity.pdbx_description
1 polymer ?
#
loop_
_entity_poly.entity_id
_entity_poly.type
_entity_poly.pdbx_seq_one_letter_code
_entity_poly.pdbx_strand_id
1 'polypeptide(L)'
;MPEDAVVAALIFVANVAMKIVTAPQLMLENSGYQMISREARTDFGYSEQNNPFLYVVTPKRLRNTKIMEQLQQNSKELITHHDLHATLKDILYIQPTSNFTEVEFKIFDKNLRGSSLLRRFQAGKRRNCKTLPIPLQFCICQYKKRNVTDEALKQTLGQFAVKQLALFLEKQNATSRCEEIKLHEVTAKQYLSTEMNNVNNRTNFFEVIFVVAAPAKGMFQIPIRREQGQLDLIGALFTRLDWYGKSGDCMEDDFIL
;
A
#
# COMPACT_ATOMS: atom_id res chain seq x y z
N MET A 1 -5.07 -2.71 37.02
CA MET A 1 -3.92 -2.45 36.13
C MET A 1 -2.98 -1.54 36.88
N PRO A 2 -1.67 -1.82 36.99
CA PRO A 2 -0.78 -0.88 37.66
C PRO A 2 -0.69 0.38 36.81
N GLU A 3 -0.88 1.55 37.43
CA GLU A 3 -0.77 2.87 36.79
C GLU A 3 0.57 3.01 36.02
N ASP A 4 1.61 2.33 36.47
CA ASP A 4 2.92 2.27 35.82
C ASP A 4 2.92 1.63 34.42
N ALA A 5 2.01 0.69 34.13
CA ALA A 5 1.92 0.08 32.80
C ALA A 5 1.19 0.99 31.81
N VAL A 6 0.18 1.73 32.29
CA VAL A 6 -0.55 2.73 31.51
C VAL A 6 0.31 3.96 31.28
N VAL A 7 1.07 4.39 32.28
CA VAL A 7 2.06 5.48 32.17
C VAL A 7 3.25 5.05 31.33
N ALA A 8 3.76 3.81 31.44
CA ALA A 8 4.78 3.30 30.53
C ALA A 8 4.27 3.16 29.08
N ALA A 9 3.01 2.78 28.86
CA ALA A 9 2.40 2.74 27.54
C ALA A 9 2.13 4.14 26.97
N LEU A 10 1.66 5.09 27.79
CA LEU A 10 1.50 6.51 27.42
C LEU A 10 2.85 7.18 27.19
N ILE A 11 3.88 6.88 27.98
CA ILE A 11 5.26 7.34 27.78
C ILE A 11 5.90 6.64 26.59
N PHE A 12 5.57 5.38 26.28
CA PHE A 12 6.00 4.70 25.06
C PHE A 12 5.32 5.30 23.84
N VAL A 13 4.02 5.61 23.89
CA VAL A 13 3.29 6.30 22.81
C VAL A 13 3.71 7.77 22.68
N ALA A 14 4.08 8.43 23.78
CA ALA A 14 4.54 9.83 23.78
C ALA A 14 6.05 10.00 23.50
N ASN A 15 6.90 8.99 23.78
CA ASN A 15 8.35 9.04 23.51
C ASN A 15 8.80 8.14 22.36
N VAL A 16 8.00 7.18 21.89
CA VAL A 16 8.14 6.66 20.53
C VAL A 16 7.48 7.72 19.65
N ALA A 17 8.24 8.75 19.32
CA ALA A 17 7.88 9.67 18.24
C ALA A 17 7.93 8.85 16.95
N MET A 18 6.85 8.13 16.70
CA MET A 18 6.73 7.27 15.57
C MET A 18 6.20 8.08 14.42
N LYS A 19 7.05 8.97 13.90
CA LYS A 19 6.69 9.79 12.77
C LYS A 19 6.72 8.89 11.54
N ILE A 20 5.54 8.43 11.19
CA ILE A 20 5.28 7.73 9.95
C ILE A 20 5.30 8.84 8.89
N VAL A 21 6.37 8.91 8.10
CA VAL A 21 6.28 9.59 6.80
C VAL A 21 5.87 8.50 5.83
N THR A 22 4.58 8.20 5.82
CA THR A 22 3.97 7.46 4.73
C THR A 22 3.70 8.42 3.62
N ALA A 23 4.21 8.10 2.44
CA ALA A 23 3.42 8.35 1.25
C ALA A 23 2.55 7.12 0.96
N PRO A 24 1.36 7.25 0.35
CA PRO A 24 0.31 8.25 0.58
C PRO A 24 -0.68 7.84 1.67
N GLN A 25 -0.53 6.67 2.31
CA GLN A 25 -1.66 6.03 3.00
C GLN A 25 -1.99 6.56 4.40
N LEU A 26 -1.19 7.48 4.95
CA LEU A 26 -1.45 8.10 6.26
C LEU A 26 -1.22 9.63 6.31
N MET A 27 -1.19 10.32 5.16
CA MET A 27 -1.40 11.77 5.11
C MET A 27 -2.90 12.07 4.93
N LEU A 28 -3.73 11.47 5.79
CA LEU A 28 -5.16 11.76 5.91
C LEU A 28 -5.37 12.59 7.17
N GLU A 29 -4.99 13.85 7.10
CA GLU A 29 -5.63 14.92 7.85
C GLU A 29 -5.81 16.10 6.90
N ASN A 30 -7.04 16.24 6.41
CA ASN A 30 -7.64 17.43 5.81
C ASN A 30 -6.84 18.14 4.70
N SER A 31 -7.31 17.95 3.46
CA SER A 31 -6.96 18.64 2.20
C SER A 31 -6.12 17.77 1.25
N GLY A 32 -6.65 17.55 0.04
CA GLY A 32 -6.12 16.67 -0.99
C GLY A 32 -4.69 16.99 -1.48
N TYR A 33 -3.69 16.62 -0.69
CA TYR A 33 -2.28 16.69 -1.05
C TYR A 33 -1.70 15.29 -1.20
N GLN A 34 -2.19 14.53 -2.19
CA GLN A 34 -1.26 13.70 -2.94
C GLN A 34 -0.32 14.70 -3.61
N MET A 35 0.98 14.67 -3.28
CA MET A 35 1.96 15.64 -3.79
C MET A 35 2.08 15.46 -5.30
N ILE A 36 1.22 16.09 -6.10
CA ILE A 36 1.25 16.06 -7.58
C ILE A 36 2.21 17.14 -8.06
N SER A 37 3.42 17.18 -7.51
CA SER A 37 4.49 18.02 -8.04
C SER A 37 5.08 17.34 -9.29
N ARG A 38 5.82 18.09 -10.12
CA ARG A 38 6.51 17.48 -11.28
C ARG A 38 7.48 16.40 -10.84
N GLU A 39 8.08 16.58 -9.67
CA GLU A 39 9.04 15.68 -9.05
C GLU A 39 8.38 14.34 -8.69
N ALA A 40 7.14 14.35 -8.18
CA ALA A 40 6.40 13.15 -7.82
C ALA A 40 6.08 12.22 -9.01
N ARG A 41 6.03 12.77 -10.24
CA ARG A 41 5.77 12.00 -11.47
C ARG A 41 7.04 11.39 -12.08
N THR A 42 8.21 11.67 -11.52
CA THR A 42 9.47 11.05 -11.93
C THR A 42 9.60 9.65 -11.34
N ASP A 43 10.44 8.79 -11.92
CA ASP A 43 10.73 7.48 -11.35
C ASP A 43 11.24 7.57 -9.89
N PHE A 44 11.96 8.65 -9.56
CA PHE A 44 12.37 8.95 -8.19
C PHE A 44 11.17 9.26 -7.29
N GLY A 45 10.28 10.16 -7.72
CA GLY A 45 9.08 10.52 -6.99
C GLY A 45 8.11 9.34 -6.78
N TYR A 46 8.00 8.44 -7.75
CA TYR A 46 7.26 7.18 -7.58
C TYR A 46 7.93 6.27 -6.54
N SER A 47 9.25 6.20 -6.53
CA SER A 47 9.99 5.42 -5.55
C SER A 47 9.84 5.99 -4.14
N GLU A 48 9.88 7.31 -3.99
CA GLU A 48 9.66 8.00 -2.71
C GLU A 48 8.23 7.79 -2.21
N GLN A 49 7.25 7.89 -3.09
CA GLN A 49 5.84 7.69 -2.74
C GLN A 49 5.54 6.27 -2.23
N ASN A 50 6.30 5.27 -2.68
CA ASN A 50 6.17 3.88 -2.27
C ASN A 50 7.22 3.45 -1.24
N ASN A 51 8.01 4.38 -0.70
CA ASN A 51 9.01 4.13 0.33
C ASN A 51 8.51 4.61 1.69
N PRO A 52 7.75 3.78 2.43
CA PRO A 52 7.27 4.17 3.75
C PRO A 52 8.46 4.36 4.70
N PHE A 53 8.50 5.51 5.38
CA PHE A 53 9.51 5.82 6.37
C PHE A 53 8.93 5.71 7.78
N LEU A 54 9.60 4.93 8.62
CA LEU A 54 9.26 4.74 10.02
C LEU A 54 10.45 5.13 10.90
N TYR A 55 10.26 6.15 11.73
CA TYR A 55 11.20 6.46 12.81
C TYR A 55 10.68 5.89 14.13
N VAL A 56 11.54 5.30 14.96
CA VAL A 56 11.17 4.75 16.27
C VAL A 56 12.17 5.24 17.31
N VAL A 57 11.67 5.85 18.38
CA VAL A 57 12.50 6.31 19.51
C VAL A 57 12.30 5.38 20.70
N THR A 58 13.31 4.56 20.98
CA THR A 58 13.23 3.59 22.07
C THR A 58 13.51 4.25 23.44
N PRO A 59 12.70 3.98 24.48
CA PRO A 59 12.94 4.47 25.84
C PRO A 59 14.31 4.07 26.37
N LYS A 60 14.96 4.93 27.17
CA LYS A 60 16.33 4.71 27.70
C LYS A 60 16.51 3.33 28.32
N ARG A 61 15.54 2.86 29.13
CA ARG A 61 15.58 1.55 29.80
C ARG A 61 15.65 0.35 28.85
N LEU A 62 15.21 0.52 27.60
CA LEU A 62 15.15 -0.55 26.60
C LEU A 62 16.30 -0.48 25.58
N ARG A 63 17.08 0.59 25.53
CA ARG A 63 18.12 0.80 24.50
C ARG A 63 19.24 -0.23 24.52
N ASN A 64 19.51 -0.83 25.68
CA ASN A 64 20.56 -1.84 25.87
C ASN A 64 19.94 -3.22 26.16
N THR A 65 18.82 -3.55 25.49
CA THR A 65 18.09 -4.80 25.69
C THR A 65 17.91 -5.57 24.38
N LYS A 66 17.57 -6.85 24.49
CA LYS A 66 17.24 -7.71 23.34
C LYS A 66 16.12 -7.13 22.45
N ILE A 67 15.21 -6.34 23.02
CA ILE A 67 14.17 -5.65 22.24
C ILE A 67 14.78 -4.65 21.27
N MET A 68 15.78 -3.86 21.71
CA MET A 68 16.45 -2.91 20.82
C MET A 68 17.25 -3.62 19.73
N GLU A 69 17.96 -4.69 20.09
CA GLU A 69 18.67 -5.53 19.11
C GLU A 69 17.71 -6.11 18.06
N GLN A 70 16.57 -6.64 18.51
CA GLN A 70 15.55 -7.19 17.62
C GLN A 70 14.93 -6.12 16.71
N LEU A 71 14.65 -4.93 17.27
CA LEU A 71 14.13 -3.80 16.51
C LEU A 71 15.13 -3.35 15.42
N GLN A 72 16.43 -3.29 15.72
CA GLN A 72 17.49 -2.96 14.76
C GLN A 72 17.68 -4.04 13.68
N GLN A 73 17.43 -5.31 14.01
CA GLN A 73 17.42 -6.38 13.00
C GLN A 73 16.24 -6.20 12.06
N ASN A 74 15.04 -5.98 12.62
CA ASN A 74 13.81 -5.83 11.86
C ASN A 74 13.75 -4.52 11.06
N SER A 75 14.51 -3.49 11.44
CA SER A 75 14.58 -2.23 10.68
C SER A 75 15.22 -2.37 9.30
N LYS A 76 15.87 -3.50 9.01
CA LYS A 76 16.49 -3.82 7.71
C LYS A 76 15.56 -4.63 6.79
N GLU A 77 14.36 -4.95 7.25
CA GLU A 77 13.38 -5.76 6.54
C GLU A 77 12.24 -4.90 6.01
N LEU A 78 11.50 -5.42 5.01
CA LEU A 78 10.32 -4.75 4.49
C LEU A 78 9.18 -4.79 5.53
N ILE A 79 8.65 -3.63 5.91
CA ILE A 79 7.59 -3.46 6.91
C ILE A 79 6.30 -2.92 6.27
N THR A 80 5.17 -3.18 6.92
CA THR A 80 3.84 -2.69 6.52
C THR A 80 3.09 -2.07 7.70
N HIS A 81 2.01 -1.34 7.41
CA HIS A 81 1.10 -0.84 8.43
C HIS A 81 0.51 -1.95 9.33
N HIS A 82 0.39 -3.17 8.82
CA HIS A 82 -0.06 -4.29 9.62
C HIS A 82 0.97 -4.74 10.66
N ASP A 83 2.26 -4.67 10.34
CA ASP A 83 3.34 -4.94 11.30
C ASP A 83 3.32 -3.88 12.40
N LEU A 84 3.04 -2.63 12.02
CA LEU A 84 2.90 -1.57 12.99
C LEU A 84 1.72 -1.82 13.95
N HIS A 85 0.54 -2.11 13.39
CA HIS A 85 -0.63 -2.47 14.20
C HIS A 85 -0.32 -3.63 15.16
N ALA A 86 0.34 -4.69 14.67
CA ALA A 86 0.76 -5.82 15.48
C ALA A 86 1.78 -5.40 16.57
N THR A 87 2.69 -4.48 16.25
CA THR A 87 3.68 -3.94 17.20
C THR A 87 3.00 -3.18 18.33
N LEU A 88 2.07 -2.28 18.00
CA LEU A 88 1.30 -1.52 19.01
C LEU A 88 0.48 -2.46 19.90
N LYS A 89 -0.14 -3.49 19.31
CA LYS A 89 -0.86 -4.53 20.06
C LYS A 89 0.07 -5.31 21.01
N ASP A 90 1.27 -5.66 20.55
CA ASP A 90 2.29 -6.32 21.38
C ASP A 90 2.71 -5.46 22.57
N ILE A 91 2.97 -4.16 22.32
CA ILE A 91 3.34 -3.18 23.35
C ILE A 91 2.24 -3.01 24.40
N LEU A 92 0.98 -2.92 23.96
CA LEU A 92 -0.14 -2.64 24.87
C LEU A 92 -0.56 -3.86 25.68
N TYR A 93 -0.56 -5.05 25.09
CA TYR A 93 -1.24 -6.21 25.68
C TYR A 93 -0.32 -7.36 26.09
N ILE A 94 0.91 -7.45 25.58
CA ILE A 94 1.73 -8.67 25.73
C ILE A 94 3.11 -8.38 26.33
N GLN A 95 3.90 -7.47 25.77
CA GLN A 95 5.22 -7.13 26.29
C GLN A 95 5.22 -6.65 27.76
N PRO A 96 4.19 -5.98 28.29
CA PRO A 96 4.17 -5.59 29.70
C PRO A 96 4.23 -6.79 30.66
N THR A 97 3.64 -7.94 30.31
CA THR A 97 3.64 -9.11 31.20
C THR A 97 5.00 -9.80 31.29
N SER A 98 5.86 -9.62 30.29
CA SER A 98 7.23 -10.14 30.26
C SER A 98 8.28 -9.07 30.55
N ASN A 99 7.86 -7.87 30.97
CA ASN A 99 8.71 -6.70 31.16
C ASN A 99 9.61 -6.41 29.94
N PHE A 100 9.04 -6.55 28.73
CA PHE A 100 9.74 -6.27 27.47
C PHE A 100 11.02 -7.10 27.29
N THR A 101 10.95 -8.42 27.54
CA THR A 101 12.08 -9.35 27.34
C THR A 101 11.84 -10.38 26.25
N GLU A 102 10.59 -10.57 25.85
CA GLU A 102 10.21 -11.56 24.84
C GLU A 102 10.42 -11.06 23.42
N VAL A 103 11.29 -11.75 22.69
CA VAL A 103 11.58 -11.47 21.28
C VAL A 103 11.20 -12.61 20.34
N GLU A 104 10.69 -13.73 20.84
CA GLU A 104 10.38 -14.88 19.97
C GLU A 104 9.14 -14.63 19.11
N PHE A 105 9.10 -15.28 17.93
CA PHE A 105 8.02 -15.15 16.96
C PHE A 105 6.66 -15.43 17.62
N LYS A 106 5.69 -14.54 17.35
CA LYS A 106 4.34 -14.66 17.88
C LYS A 106 3.31 -14.22 16.85
N ILE A 107 2.21 -14.96 16.81
CA ILE A 107 1.04 -14.64 16.00
C ILE A 107 0.06 -13.83 16.86
N PHE A 108 -0.33 -12.65 16.36
CA PHE A 108 -1.22 -11.72 17.07
C PHE A 108 -2.67 -11.76 16.57
N ASP A 109 -2.86 -12.11 15.30
CA ASP A 109 -4.15 -12.12 14.63
C ASP A 109 -4.27 -13.38 13.75
N LYS A 110 -5.47 -13.95 13.69
CA LYS A 110 -5.76 -15.16 12.90
C LYS A 110 -5.40 -15.00 11.42
N ASN A 111 -5.52 -13.78 10.89
CA ASN A 111 -5.29 -13.47 9.49
C ASN A 111 -3.81 -13.21 9.15
N LEU A 112 -2.90 -13.28 10.14
CA LEU A 112 -1.44 -13.18 9.94
C LEU A 112 -0.98 -11.97 9.11
N ARG A 113 -1.71 -10.84 9.18
CA ARG A 113 -1.47 -9.70 8.28
C ARG A 113 -0.18 -8.95 8.60
N GLY A 114 0.32 -9.04 9.84
CA GLY A 114 1.56 -8.40 10.25
C GLY A 114 2.19 -9.06 11.47
N SER A 115 3.45 -8.70 11.73
CA SER A 115 4.29 -9.19 12.82
C SER A 115 4.84 -8.03 13.63
N SER A 116 4.89 -8.16 14.96
CA SER A 116 5.50 -7.15 15.83
C SER A 116 6.97 -6.93 15.49
N LEU A 117 7.39 -5.67 15.38
CA LEU A 117 8.78 -5.27 15.18
C LEU A 117 9.66 -5.54 16.40
N LEU A 118 9.06 -5.83 17.56
CA LEU A 118 9.79 -6.20 18.79
C LEU A 118 10.12 -7.69 18.85
N ARG A 119 9.66 -8.48 17.87
CA ARG A 119 9.81 -9.94 17.84
C ARG A 119 10.48 -10.40 16.55
N ARG A 120 11.09 -11.58 16.58
CA ARG A 120 11.61 -12.26 15.39
C ARG A 120 10.48 -12.50 14.41
N PHE A 121 10.76 -12.23 13.14
CA PHE A 121 9.87 -12.64 12.06
C PHE A 121 9.91 -14.16 11.86
N GLN A 122 8.88 -14.68 11.19
CA GLN A 122 8.73 -16.10 10.96
C GLN A 122 9.93 -16.68 10.20
N ALA A 123 10.60 -17.67 10.79
CA ALA A 123 11.73 -18.34 10.17
C ALA A 123 11.35 -18.98 8.83
N GLY A 124 12.26 -18.91 7.85
CA GLY A 124 12.05 -19.46 6.51
C GLY A 124 11.09 -18.66 5.61
N LYS A 125 10.42 -17.61 6.12
CA LYS A 125 9.51 -16.77 5.34
C LYS A 125 10.16 -15.41 5.03
N ARG A 126 10.81 -15.32 3.88
CA ARG A 126 11.41 -14.06 3.40
C ARG A 126 10.32 -13.01 3.19
N ARG A 127 10.56 -11.78 3.66
CA ARG A 127 9.65 -10.63 3.50
C ARG A 127 9.89 -9.94 2.16
N ASN A 128 8.84 -9.80 1.36
CA ASN A 128 8.83 -9.11 0.07
C ASN A 128 7.36 -8.85 -0.34
N CYS A 129 7.13 -8.12 -1.43
CA CYS A 129 5.78 -7.80 -1.89
C CYS A 129 4.90 -9.01 -2.26
N LYS A 130 5.47 -10.22 -2.42
CA LYS A 130 4.69 -11.44 -2.64
C LYS A 130 4.25 -12.10 -1.33
N THR A 131 5.03 -11.96 -0.27
CA THR A 131 4.78 -12.62 1.02
C THR A 131 4.08 -11.73 2.04
N LEU A 132 4.11 -10.42 1.80
CA LEU A 132 3.40 -9.41 2.58
C LEU A 132 2.15 -8.94 1.85
N PRO A 133 1.12 -8.47 2.56
CA PRO A 133 -0.11 -7.96 1.98
C PRO A 133 0.10 -6.54 1.38
N ILE A 134 1.06 -6.41 0.46
CA ILE A 134 1.37 -5.17 -0.26
C ILE A 134 0.82 -5.31 -1.67
N PRO A 135 -0.16 -4.47 -2.08
CA PRO A 135 -0.64 -4.46 -3.46
C PRO A 135 0.49 -4.19 -4.47
N LEU A 136 0.40 -4.78 -5.66
CA LEU A 136 1.48 -4.71 -6.67
C LEU A 136 1.85 -3.27 -7.05
N GLN A 137 0.86 -2.37 -7.10
CA GLN A 137 1.04 -0.96 -7.43
C GLN A 137 1.81 -0.16 -6.35
N PHE A 138 1.79 -0.61 -5.09
CA PHE A 138 2.48 0.01 -3.96
C PHE A 138 3.77 -0.73 -3.58
N CYS A 139 4.17 -1.71 -4.40
CA CYS A 139 5.39 -2.44 -4.16
C CYS A 139 6.61 -1.56 -4.46
N ILE A 140 7.50 -1.40 -3.48
CA ILE A 140 8.77 -0.66 -3.64
C ILE A 140 9.75 -1.36 -4.60
N CYS A 141 9.55 -2.66 -4.90
CA CYS A 141 10.40 -3.36 -5.85
C CYS A 141 10.23 -2.76 -7.25
N GLN A 142 11.32 -2.23 -7.80
CA GLN A 142 11.36 -1.66 -9.14
C GLN A 142 11.39 -2.78 -10.18
N TYR A 143 10.21 -3.29 -10.54
CA TYR A 143 10.08 -4.21 -11.67
C TYR A 143 10.30 -3.46 -12.98
N LYS A 144 11.13 -4.02 -13.87
CA LYS A 144 11.27 -3.50 -15.23
C LYS A 144 9.96 -3.64 -15.98
N LYS A 145 9.66 -2.59 -16.72
CA LYS A 145 8.46 -2.48 -17.54
C LYS A 145 8.85 -2.08 -18.96
N ARG A 146 8.05 -2.48 -19.94
CA ARG A 146 8.13 -2.02 -21.33
C ARG A 146 6.83 -1.36 -21.75
N ASN A 147 6.90 -0.34 -22.59
CA ASN A 147 5.69 0.26 -23.15
C ASN A 147 4.95 -0.76 -24.03
N VAL A 148 3.62 -0.80 -23.92
CA VAL A 148 2.78 -1.56 -24.84
C VAL A 148 2.62 -0.74 -26.11
N THR A 149 3.11 -1.26 -27.24
CA THR A 149 3.03 -0.60 -28.56
C THR A 149 1.79 -1.00 -29.36
N ASP A 150 1.20 -2.15 -29.06
CA ASP A 150 -0.05 -2.63 -29.69
C ASP A 150 -1.24 -1.76 -29.24
N GLU A 151 -1.79 -0.98 -30.18
CA GLU A 151 -2.94 -0.10 -29.95
C GLU A 151 -4.23 -0.87 -29.64
N ALA A 152 -4.45 -2.03 -30.26
CA ALA A 152 -5.65 -2.83 -30.00
C ALA A 152 -5.61 -3.39 -28.57
N LEU A 153 -4.44 -3.83 -28.11
CA LEU A 153 -4.25 -4.24 -26.72
C LEU A 153 -4.44 -3.07 -25.74
N LYS A 154 -3.87 -1.89 -26.03
CA LYS A 154 -4.06 -0.69 -25.20
C LYS A 154 -5.53 -0.32 -25.06
N GLN A 155 -6.28 -0.30 -26.16
CA GLN A 155 -7.71 -0.01 -26.14
C GLN A 155 -8.49 -1.07 -25.35
N THR A 156 -8.18 -2.35 -25.53
CA THR A 156 -8.81 -3.45 -24.77
C THR A 156 -8.59 -3.28 -23.26
N LEU A 157 -7.35 -2.96 -22.85
CA LEU A 157 -7.01 -2.71 -21.45
C LEU A 157 -7.72 -1.48 -20.88
N GLY A 158 -7.76 -0.37 -21.63
CA GLY A 158 -8.45 0.85 -21.21
C GLY A 158 -9.95 0.68 -21.05
N GLN A 159 -10.60 0.00 -22.00
CA GLN A 159 -12.03 -0.29 -21.94
C GLN A 159 -12.36 -1.20 -20.75
N PHE A 160 -11.52 -2.21 -20.50
CA PHE A 160 -11.66 -3.04 -19.30
C PHE A 160 -11.52 -2.21 -18.03
N ALA A 161 -10.52 -1.33 -17.92
CA ALA A 161 -10.31 -0.49 -16.76
C ALA A 161 -11.49 0.44 -16.46
N VAL A 162 -12.01 1.14 -17.48
CA VAL A 162 -13.19 2.02 -17.35
C VAL A 162 -14.44 1.24 -16.94
N LYS A 163 -14.66 0.06 -17.53
CA LYS A 163 -15.78 -0.81 -17.14
C LYS A 163 -15.67 -1.22 -15.67
N GLN A 164 -14.48 -1.57 -15.20
CA GLN A 164 -14.27 -1.94 -13.81
C GLN A 164 -14.49 -0.73 -12.86
N LEU A 165 -14.11 0.49 -13.27
CA LEU A 165 -14.36 1.70 -12.49
C LEU A 165 -15.87 1.98 -12.38
N ALA A 166 -16.61 1.85 -13.48
CA ALA A 166 -18.06 1.98 -13.46
C ALA A 166 -18.73 0.95 -12.53
N LEU A 167 -18.31 -0.32 -12.61
CA LEU A 167 -18.79 -1.38 -11.71
C LEU A 167 -18.44 -1.12 -10.24
N PHE A 168 -17.30 -0.48 -9.98
CA PHE A 168 -16.93 -0.06 -8.63
C PHE A 168 -17.91 1.01 -8.11
N LEU A 169 -18.22 2.03 -8.91
CA LEU A 169 -19.19 3.08 -8.54
C LEU A 169 -20.60 2.51 -8.32
N GLU A 170 -21.02 1.53 -9.12
CA GLU A 170 -22.27 0.80 -8.93
C GLU A 170 -22.32 0.09 -7.58
N LYS A 171 -21.25 -0.62 -7.21
CA LYS A 171 -21.16 -1.31 -5.91
C LYS A 171 -21.19 -0.35 -4.72
N GLN A 172 -20.74 0.88 -4.91
CA GLN A 172 -20.81 1.93 -3.89
C GLN A 172 -22.12 2.72 -3.91
N ASN A 173 -23.11 2.31 -4.72
CA ASN A 173 -24.38 3.02 -4.93
C ASN A 173 -24.20 4.51 -5.30
N ALA A 174 -23.13 4.82 -6.03
CA ALA A 174 -22.77 6.19 -6.41
C ALA A 174 -23.24 6.57 -7.82
N THR A 175 -23.77 5.63 -8.60
CA THR A 175 -24.21 5.84 -9.99
C THR A 175 -25.28 6.90 -10.17
N SER A 176 -26.11 7.17 -9.16
CA SER A 176 -27.12 8.23 -9.23
C SER A 176 -26.54 9.64 -9.03
N ARG A 177 -25.32 9.74 -8.50
CA ARG A 177 -24.63 11.00 -8.16
C ARG A 177 -23.44 11.27 -9.07
N CYS A 178 -22.80 10.22 -9.56
CA CYS A 178 -21.62 10.30 -10.41
C CYS A 178 -21.98 10.31 -11.89
N GLU A 179 -21.19 11.06 -12.65
CA GLU A 179 -21.26 11.10 -14.09
C GLU A 179 -20.84 9.77 -14.74
N GLU A 180 -21.29 9.53 -15.97
CA GLU A 180 -20.96 8.32 -16.72
C GLU A 180 -19.45 8.24 -17.04
N ILE A 181 -18.83 7.09 -16.75
CA ILE A 181 -17.40 6.88 -16.99
C ILE A 181 -17.16 6.39 -18.42
N LYS A 182 -16.47 7.20 -19.24
CA LYS A 182 -16.07 6.88 -20.61
C LYS A 182 -14.57 7.01 -20.80
N LEU A 183 -13.98 6.11 -21.58
CA LEU A 183 -12.56 6.16 -21.90
C LEU A 183 -12.27 7.34 -22.83
N HIS A 184 -11.30 8.19 -22.46
CA HIS A 184 -10.75 9.23 -23.32
C HIS A 184 -9.38 8.85 -23.88
N GLU A 185 -8.43 8.53 -22.98
CA GLU A 185 -7.07 8.17 -23.35
C GLU A 185 -6.59 6.99 -22.51
N VAL A 186 -5.64 6.21 -23.04
CA VAL A 186 -5.03 5.09 -22.34
C VAL A 186 -3.56 4.94 -22.71
N THR A 187 -2.75 4.70 -21.68
CA THR A 187 -1.38 4.24 -21.82
C THR A 187 -1.20 2.97 -21.00
N ALA A 188 -0.33 2.08 -21.46
CA ALA A 188 -0.06 0.83 -20.75
C ALA A 188 1.43 0.47 -20.81
N LYS A 189 1.93 -0.06 -19.70
CA LYS A 189 3.25 -0.68 -19.59
C LYS A 189 3.11 -2.13 -19.15
N GLN A 190 3.84 -3.04 -19.76
CA GLN A 190 3.86 -4.45 -19.39
C GLN A 190 5.06 -4.73 -18.48
N TYR A 191 4.82 -5.39 -17.35
CA TYR A 191 5.89 -5.88 -16.46
C TYR A 191 6.64 -7.03 -17.13
N LEU A 192 7.97 -7.06 -17.00
CA LEU A 192 8.79 -8.14 -17.56
C LEU A 192 8.71 -9.39 -16.66
N SER A 193 8.30 -10.51 -17.25
CA SER A 193 8.06 -11.78 -16.54
C SER A 193 9.31 -12.38 -15.89
N THR A 194 10.51 -12.10 -16.43
CA THR A 194 11.79 -12.58 -15.88
C THR A 194 12.10 -12.06 -14.48
N GLU A 195 11.46 -10.97 -14.06
CA GLU A 195 11.59 -10.41 -12.71
C GLU A 195 10.41 -10.78 -11.81
N MET A 196 9.34 -11.33 -12.39
CA MET A 196 8.21 -11.94 -11.69
C MET A 196 8.40 -13.47 -11.69
N ASN A 197 9.39 -13.97 -10.95
CA ASN A 197 9.62 -15.41 -10.78
C ASN A 197 8.32 -16.16 -10.44
N ASN A 198 8.07 -17.30 -11.10
CA ASN A 198 6.87 -18.16 -11.01
C ASN A 198 5.57 -17.62 -11.63
N VAL A 199 5.67 -16.77 -12.65
CA VAL A 199 4.52 -16.49 -13.53
C VAL A 199 4.56 -17.51 -14.68
N ASN A 200 3.51 -18.32 -14.82
CA ASN A 200 3.33 -19.15 -16.01
C ASN A 200 3.55 -18.27 -17.25
N ASN A 201 4.25 -18.75 -18.29
CA ASN A 201 4.53 -17.98 -19.52
C ASN A 201 3.27 -17.41 -20.22
N ARG A 202 2.07 -17.79 -19.79
CA ARG A 202 0.77 -17.36 -20.31
C ARG A 202 0.13 -16.22 -19.52
N THR A 203 0.77 -15.73 -18.46
CA THR A 203 0.22 -14.68 -17.60
C THR A 203 1.04 -13.40 -17.77
N ASN A 204 0.36 -12.32 -18.14
CA ASN A 204 0.96 -11.01 -18.36
C ASN A 204 0.40 -10.02 -17.36
N PHE A 205 1.25 -9.11 -16.91
CA PHE A 205 0.91 -8.07 -15.95
C PHE A 205 1.07 -6.71 -16.62
N PHE A 206 0.09 -5.84 -16.46
CA PHE A 206 0.08 -4.51 -17.07
C PHE A 206 -0.18 -3.46 -16.00
N GLU A 207 0.56 -2.36 -16.07
CA GLU A 207 0.20 -1.10 -15.43
C GLU A 207 -0.52 -0.26 -16.47
N VAL A 208 -1.78 0.09 -16.18
CA VAL A 208 -2.65 0.82 -17.11
C VAL A 208 -2.99 2.15 -16.48
N ILE A 209 -2.71 3.23 -17.21
CA ILE A 209 -3.11 4.58 -16.86
C ILE A 209 -4.12 5.04 -17.90
N PHE A 210 -5.30 5.44 -17.46
CA PHE A 210 -6.38 5.88 -18.34
C PHE A 210 -6.99 7.19 -17.87
N VAL A 211 -7.45 7.97 -18.85
CA VAL A 211 -8.16 9.23 -18.63
C VAL A 211 -9.63 9.03 -18.95
N VAL A 212 -10.49 9.50 -18.06
CA VAL A 212 -11.94 9.50 -18.21
C VAL A 212 -12.37 10.77 -18.94
N ALA A 213 -13.27 10.63 -19.91
CA ALA A 213 -13.80 11.75 -20.70
C ALA A 213 -14.66 12.69 -19.85
N ALA A 214 -14.88 13.92 -20.36
CA ALA A 214 -15.86 14.82 -19.78
C ALA A 214 -17.29 14.24 -19.90
N PRO A 215 -18.20 14.51 -18.94
CA PRO A 215 -18.04 15.45 -17.82
C PRO A 215 -17.33 14.88 -16.58
N ALA A 216 -17.30 13.55 -16.41
CA ALA A 216 -16.74 12.90 -15.23
C ALA A 216 -15.28 13.32 -14.96
N LYS A 217 -14.43 13.24 -15.98
CA LYS A 217 -12.98 13.52 -15.93
C LYS A 217 -12.21 12.67 -14.91
N GLY A 218 -10.91 12.56 -15.15
CA GLY A 218 -9.97 12.02 -14.19
C GLY A 218 -8.98 11.04 -14.75
N MET A 219 -7.82 10.97 -14.10
CA MET A 219 -6.71 10.14 -14.50
C MET A 219 -6.48 9.07 -13.43
N PHE A 220 -6.58 7.81 -13.83
CA PHE A 220 -6.51 6.68 -12.91
C PHE A 220 -5.44 5.69 -13.35
N GLN A 221 -4.83 5.04 -12.37
CA GLN A 221 -3.91 3.93 -12.52
C GLN A 221 -4.52 2.66 -11.94
N ILE A 222 -4.36 1.55 -12.66
CA ILE A 222 -4.80 0.24 -12.21
C ILE A 222 -3.89 -0.88 -12.76
N PRO A 223 -3.45 -1.83 -11.94
CA PRO A 223 -2.75 -3.02 -12.42
C PRO A 223 -3.76 -4.07 -12.93
N ILE A 224 -3.51 -4.59 -14.14
CA ILE A 224 -4.34 -5.60 -14.81
C ILE A 224 -3.53 -6.86 -15.08
N ARG A 225 -4.08 -8.01 -14.74
CA ARG A 225 -3.57 -9.33 -15.11
C ARG A 225 -4.30 -9.84 -16.35
N ARG A 226 -3.55 -10.37 -17.30
CA ARG A 226 -4.08 -11.16 -18.41
C ARG A 226 -3.62 -12.60 -18.27
N GLU A 227 -4.54 -13.52 -18.05
CA GLU A 227 -4.26 -14.95 -17.92
C GLU A 227 -5.14 -15.73 -18.91
N GLN A 228 -4.53 -16.52 -19.79
CA GLN A 228 -5.24 -17.30 -20.82
C GLN A 228 -6.20 -16.46 -21.69
N GLY A 229 -5.89 -15.18 -21.90
CA GLY A 229 -6.71 -14.25 -22.66
C GLY A 229 -7.75 -13.49 -21.85
N GLN A 230 -8.07 -13.93 -20.62
CA GLN A 230 -8.99 -13.24 -19.72
C GLN A 230 -8.27 -12.11 -18.96
N LEU A 231 -8.97 -10.98 -18.78
CA LEU A 231 -8.49 -9.84 -18.01
C LEU A 231 -9.10 -9.86 -16.62
N ASP A 232 -8.28 -9.58 -15.62
CA ASP A 232 -8.65 -9.50 -14.22
C ASP A 232 -7.88 -8.37 -13.53
N LEU A 233 -8.47 -7.82 -12.47
CA LEU A 233 -7.81 -6.81 -11.66
C LEU A 233 -6.84 -7.46 -10.67
N ILE A 234 -5.73 -6.78 -10.41
CA ILE A 234 -4.78 -7.21 -9.38
C ILE A 234 -5.01 -6.34 -8.15
N GLY A 235 -5.89 -6.82 -7.27
CA GLY A 235 -6.38 -6.03 -6.13
C GLY A 235 -7.62 -5.21 -6.47
N ALA A 236 -8.04 -4.36 -5.54
CA ALA A 236 -9.38 -3.75 -5.57
C ALA A 236 -9.38 -2.21 -5.67
N LEU A 237 -8.23 -1.55 -5.80
CA LEU A 237 -8.11 -0.11 -5.65
C LEU A 237 -7.62 0.57 -6.93
N PHE A 238 -8.43 1.48 -7.45
CA PHE A 238 -8.03 2.45 -8.48
C PHE A 238 -7.25 3.57 -7.81
N THR A 239 -6.09 3.91 -8.37
CA THR A 239 -5.29 5.04 -7.88
C THR A 239 -5.52 6.27 -8.74
N ARG A 240 -6.04 7.34 -8.14
CA ARG A 240 -6.21 8.64 -8.79
C ARG A 240 -4.84 9.32 -8.91
N LEU A 241 -4.53 9.86 -10.09
CA LEU A 241 -3.22 10.46 -10.39
C LEU A 241 -3.27 11.98 -10.63
N ASP A 242 -4.46 12.55 -10.76
CA ASP A 242 -4.72 13.98 -10.90
C ASP A 242 -5.56 14.50 -9.73
N TRP A 243 -5.69 15.82 -9.64
CA TRP A 243 -6.49 16.46 -8.60
C TRP A 243 -7.96 16.03 -8.71
N TYR A 244 -8.55 15.63 -7.57
CA TYR A 244 -9.97 15.29 -7.47
C TYR A 244 -10.85 16.45 -7.94
N GLY A 245 -10.56 17.67 -7.46
CA GLY A 245 -11.38 18.85 -7.73
C GLY A 245 -12.85 18.56 -7.45
N LYS A 246 -13.74 19.04 -8.31
CA LYS A 246 -15.20 18.76 -8.23
C LYS A 246 -15.60 17.42 -8.85
N SER A 247 -14.69 16.77 -9.56
CA SER A 247 -14.95 15.51 -10.28
C SER A 247 -15.01 14.29 -9.35
N GLY A 248 -14.61 14.44 -8.09
CA GLY A 248 -14.73 13.42 -7.04
C GLY A 248 -15.93 13.60 -6.10
N ASP A 249 -16.60 14.76 -6.11
CA ASP A 249 -17.60 15.18 -5.10
C ASP A 249 -18.83 14.26 -5.02
N CYS A 250 -19.05 13.41 -6.03
CA CYS A 250 -20.16 12.45 -6.04
C CYS A 250 -19.96 11.26 -5.09
N MET A 251 -18.75 11.08 -4.54
CA MET A 251 -18.40 10.04 -3.58
C MET A 251 -18.34 10.63 -2.17
N GLU A 252 -18.99 9.98 -1.19
CA GLU A 252 -18.95 10.39 0.22
C GLU A 252 -17.69 9.92 0.95
N ASP A 253 -17.07 8.85 0.44
CA ASP A 253 -15.89 8.23 1.03
C ASP A 253 -14.70 8.31 0.06
N ASP A 254 -13.51 8.59 0.60
CA ASP A 254 -12.22 8.62 -0.12
C ASP A 254 -11.74 7.22 -0.55
N PHE A 255 -12.63 6.32 -1.01
CA PHE A 255 -12.25 4.95 -1.39
C PHE A 255 -11.53 4.87 -2.75
N ILE A 256 -11.58 5.92 -3.55
CA ILE A 256 -10.88 6.02 -4.83
C ILE A 256 -9.63 6.86 -4.60
N LEU A 257 -8.62 6.30 -3.92
CA LEU A 257 -7.29 6.90 -3.67
C LEU A 257 -6.25 6.48 -4.69
#